data_AF-A0A5M8Q302-F1
#
_entry.id   AF-A0A5M8Q302-F1
#
_cell.length_a   1.000
_cell.length_b   1.000
_cell.length_c   1.000
_cell.angle_alpha   90.00
_cell.angle_beta   90.00
_cell.angle_gamma   90.00
#
_symmetry.space_group_name_H-M   'P 1'
#
loop_
_entity.id
_entity.type
_entity.pdbx_description
1 polymer ?
#
loop_
_entity_poly.entity_id
_entity_poly.type
_entity_poly.pdbx_seq_one_letter_code
_entity_poly.pdbx_strand_id
1 'polypeptide(L)'
;MADIGAETWIMHGTLMGWWWNRKILPWDSDIDVQVTEDTMRFLATYYNMTMHHYCLPDIPEGRDYMLEVNPSYVNGSPKDRLNMIDARWIDTETGLFVDITTIRVNETARALGIEGALMCKDNHHYLERDIFPLRESVFEGTPVKIPYDYTWLLEEEYKKESLTKTTFEKHHFNEKTSVWEPIKEQRRPKRPNRSRPQRPGRNGK
;
A
#
# COMPACT_ATOMS: atom_id res chain seq x y z
N MET A 1 -5.88 -9.94 12.94
CA MET A 1 -6.26 -10.87 11.84
C MET A 1 -6.05 -12.34 12.22
N ALA A 2 -4.82 -12.76 12.59
CA ALA A 2 -4.55 -14.14 13.00
C ALA A 2 -5.39 -14.63 14.19
N ASP A 3 -5.47 -13.84 15.27
CA ASP A 3 -6.21 -14.21 16.49
C ASP A 3 -7.71 -14.41 16.27
N ILE A 4 -8.27 -13.74 15.26
CA ILE A 4 -9.69 -13.82 14.90
C ILE A 4 -9.96 -14.81 13.76
N GLY A 5 -8.93 -15.52 13.28
CA GLY A 5 -9.04 -16.52 12.22
C GLY A 5 -9.33 -15.95 10.82
N ALA A 6 -9.06 -14.67 10.59
CA ALA A 6 -9.26 -14.02 9.30
C ALA A 6 -7.99 -14.10 8.44
N GLU A 7 -8.03 -14.86 7.34
CA GLU A 7 -6.90 -14.97 6.41
C GLU A 7 -6.71 -13.67 5.61
N THR A 8 -5.47 -13.20 5.56
CA THR A 8 -5.09 -11.97 4.86
C THR A 8 -3.66 -12.08 4.36
N TRP A 9 -3.30 -11.26 3.38
CA TRP A 9 -1.95 -11.14 2.83
C TRP A 9 -1.67 -9.69 2.42
N ILE A 10 -0.39 -9.32 2.36
CA ILE A 10 0.01 -7.97 1.91
C ILE A 10 -0.11 -7.84 0.39
N MET A 11 -0.52 -6.67 -0.09
CA MET A 11 -0.68 -6.35 -1.51
C MET A 11 -0.24 -4.91 -1.80
N HIS A 12 -0.38 -4.46 -3.06
CA HIS A 12 -0.18 -3.07 -3.48
C HIS A 12 1.17 -2.49 -3.03
N GLY A 13 1.19 -1.28 -2.43
CA GLY A 13 2.40 -0.59 -2.00
C GLY A 13 3.18 -1.37 -0.93
N THR A 14 2.45 -2.05 -0.05
CA THR A 14 3.06 -2.88 1.01
C THR A 14 3.80 -4.09 0.43
N LEU A 15 3.24 -4.77 -0.58
CA LEU A 15 3.92 -5.86 -1.26
C LEU A 15 5.15 -5.36 -2.05
N MET A 16 5.09 -4.14 -2.60
CA MET A 16 6.25 -3.51 -3.24
C MET A 16 7.38 -3.21 -2.26
N GLY A 17 7.06 -2.64 -1.09
CA GLY A 17 8.03 -2.46 -0.01
C GLY A 17 8.63 -3.80 0.46
N TRP A 18 7.77 -4.83 0.53
CA TRP A 18 8.22 -6.19 0.83
C TRP A 18 9.26 -6.71 -0.16
N TRP A 19 9.01 -6.54 -1.47
CA TRP A 19 9.91 -6.97 -2.52
C TRP A 19 11.31 -6.35 -2.41
N TRP A 20 11.39 -5.04 -2.17
CA TRP A 20 12.68 -4.33 -2.16
C TRP A 20 13.55 -4.66 -0.96
N ASN A 21 12.98 -4.65 0.25
CA ASN A 21 13.77 -4.89 1.46
C ASN A 21 12.95 -5.31 2.69
N ARG A 22 11.71 -5.78 2.50
CA ARG A 22 10.81 -6.20 3.60
C ARG A 22 10.47 -5.07 4.57
N LYS A 23 10.45 -3.83 4.07
CA LYS A 23 10.14 -2.62 4.83
C LYS A 23 9.14 -1.74 4.10
N ILE A 24 8.51 -0.85 4.85
CA ILE A 24 7.66 0.21 4.30
C ILE A 24 8.52 1.10 3.40
N LEU A 25 7.97 1.49 2.25
CA LEU A 25 8.64 2.44 1.36
C LEU A 25 8.67 3.82 2.06
N PRO A 26 9.78 4.57 2.04
CA PRO A 26 9.90 5.83 2.80
C PRO A 26 8.90 6.94 2.44
N TRP A 27 8.25 6.83 1.29
CA TRP A 27 7.24 7.78 0.79
C TRP A 27 5.81 7.25 0.88
N ASP A 28 5.64 6.03 1.39
CA ASP A 28 4.35 5.38 1.55
C ASP A 28 3.80 5.65 2.96
N SER A 29 2.49 5.84 3.07
CA SER A 29 1.85 6.38 4.28
C SER A 29 0.86 5.44 4.95
N ASP A 30 0.50 4.36 4.27
CA ASP A 30 -0.45 3.35 4.70
C ASP A 30 0.11 1.94 4.45
N ILE A 31 -0.60 0.96 4.99
CA ILE A 31 -0.35 -0.46 4.76
C ILE A 31 -1.57 -1.03 4.08
N ASP A 32 -1.35 -1.80 3.02
CA ASP A 32 -2.37 -2.44 2.21
C ASP A 32 -2.35 -3.95 2.44
N VAL A 33 -3.50 -4.48 2.81
CA VAL A 33 -3.73 -5.93 2.85
C VAL A 33 -4.98 -6.29 2.06
N GLN A 34 -5.00 -7.52 1.57
CA GLN A 34 -6.17 -8.09 0.91
C GLN A 34 -6.75 -9.24 1.73
N VAL A 35 -8.05 -9.46 1.53
CA VAL A 35 -8.80 -10.61 2.03
C VAL A 35 -9.76 -11.13 0.97
N THR A 36 -10.15 -12.39 1.08
CA THR A 36 -11.25 -12.97 0.28
C THR A 36 -12.61 -12.34 0.63
N GLU A 37 -13.57 -12.40 -0.29
CA GLU A 37 -14.94 -11.96 -0.04
C GLU A 37 -15.60 -12.65 1.16
N ASP A 38 -15.39 -13.95 1.35
CA ASP A 38 -15.93 -14.67 2.51
C ASP A 38 -15.35 -14.15 3.84
N THR A 39 -14.03 -13.88 3.86
CA THR A 39 -13.38 -13.26 5.03
C THR A 39 -13.94 -11.86 5.28
N MET A 40 -14.15 -11.04 4.25
CA MET A 40 -14.75 -9.71 4.43
C MET A 40 -16.17 -9.79 5.01
N ARG A 41 -17.01 -10.72 4.53
CA ARG A 41 -18.35 -10.95 5.09
C ARG A 41 -18.29 -11.37 6.56
N PHE A 42 -17.33 -12.22 6.91
CA PHE A 42 -17.08 -12.63 8.30
C PHE A 42 -16.71 -11.42 9.18
N LEU A 43 -15.76 -10.58 8.74
CA LEU A 43 -15.39 -9.36 9.46
C LEU A 43 -16.59 -8.42 9.62
N ALA A 44 -17.34 -8.17 8.54
CA ALA A 44 -18.51 -7.30 8.56
C ALA A 44 -19.59 -7.78 9.53
N THR A 45 -19.81 -9.09 9.61
CA THR A 45 -20.88 -9.70 10.42
C THR A 45 -20.55 -9.72 11.91
N TYR A 46 -19.29 -10.02 12.25
CA TYR A 46 -18.91 -10.34 13.63
C TYR A 46 -17.94 -9.35 14.28
N TYR A 47 -17.20 -8.57 13.49
CA TYR A 47 -16.08 -7.75 13.99
C TYR A 47 -16.15 -6.27 13.60
N ASN A 48 -17.14 -5.82 12.84
CA ASN A 48 -17.28 -4.41 12.53
C ASN A 48 -17.46 -3.56 13.81
N MET A 49 -16.70 -2.47 13.93
CA MET A 49 -16.61 -1.57 15.07
C MET A 49 -16.15 -2.24 16.38
N THR A 50 -15.44 -3.36 16.30
CA THR A 50 -14.84 -4.00 17.48
C THR A 50 -13.47 -3.40 17.81
N MET A 51 -13.14 -3.36 19.10
CA MET A 51 -11.88 -2.86 19.63
C MET A 51 -10.95 -4.02 19.99
N HIS A 52 -9.68 -3.91 19.60
CA HIS A 52 -8.66 -4.93 19.80
C HIS A 52 -7.41 -4.30 20.38
N HIS A 53 -7.02 -4.77 21.56
CA HIS A 53 -5.79 -4.33 22.21
C HIS A 53 -4.62 -5.20 21.72
N TYR A 54 -3.54 -4.57 21.25
CA TYR A 54 -2.36 -5.27 20.76
C TYR A 54 -1.08 -4.71 21.39
N CYS A 55 -0.31 -5.59 22.02
CA CYS A 55 0.98 -5.23 22.62
C CYS A 55 2.07 -5.29 21.55
N LEU A 56 2.69 -4.15 21.27
CA LEU A 56 3.84 -4.09 20.36
C LEU A 56 5.13 -4.35 21.14
N PRO A 57 6.14 -5.02 20.54
CA PRO A 57 7.40 -5.29 21.23
C PRO A 57 8.07 -4.04 21.83
N ASP A 58 7.96 -2.91 21.14
CA ASP A 58 8.54 -1.62 21.53
C ASP A 58 7.57 -0.72 22.34
N ILE A 59 6.31 -1.14 22.50
CA ILE A 59 5.28 -0.40 23.25
C ILE A 59 4.61 -1.38 24.23
N PRO A 60 5.19 -1.58 25.43
CA PRO A 60 4.71 -2.54 26.42
C PRO A 60 3.26 -2.30 26.85
N GLU A 61 2.82 -1.03 26.89
CA GLU A 61 1.45 -0.65 27.20
C GLU A 61 0.45 -1.04 26.11
N GLY A 62 0.95 -1.42 24.92
CA GLY A 62 0.14 -1.75 23.75
C GLY A 62 -0.60 -0.56 23.16
N ARG A 63 -1.44 -0.84 22.18
CA ARG A 63 -2.34 0.12 21.53
C ARG A 63 -3.68 -0.51 21.25
N ASP A 64 -4.70 0.35 21.21
CA ASP A 64 -6.06 -0.03 20.89
C ASP A 64 -6.35 0.27 19.41
N TYR A 65 -6.76 -0.79 18.70
CA TYR A 65 -7.11 -0.74 17.30
C TYR A 65 -8.60 -1.02 17.10
N MET A 66 -9.27 -0.19 16.32
CA MET A 66 -10.65 -0.43 15.88
C MET A 66 -10.65 -1.09 14.51
N LEU A 67 -11.45 -2.15 14.33
CA LEU A 67 -11.76 -2.68 13.01
C LEU A 67 -13.05 -2.03 12.49
N GLU A 68 -12.94 -1.19 11.48
CA GLU A 68 -14.08 -0.55 10.81
C GLU A 68 -14.31 -1.19 9.45
N VAL A 69 -15.54 -1.58 9.14
CA VAL A 69 -15.94 -2.08 7.82
C VAL A 69 -16.83 -1.05 7.14
N ASN A 70 -16.42 -0.63 5.93
CA ASN A 70 -17.18 0.29 5.10
C ASN A 70 -18.50 -0.36 4.68
N PRO A 71 -19.68 0.24 4.92
CA PRO A 71 -20.97 -0.33 4.50
C PRO A 71 -21.08 -0.63 3.01
N SER A 72 -20.30 0.07 2.17
CA SER A 72 -20.20 -0.14 0.72
C SER A 72 -19.34 -1.36 0.34
N TYR A 73 -18.88 -2.17 1.29
CA TYR A 73 -18.09 -3.37 1.02
C TYR A 73 -18.82 -4.41 0.16
N VAL A 74 -20.16 -4.36 0.10
CA VAL A 74 -20.95 -5.26 -0.77
C VAL A 74 -20.91 -4.84 -2.25
N ASN A 75 -20.57 -3.58 -2.53
CA ASN A 75 -20.53 -3.07 -3.90
C ASN A 75 -19.20 -3.42 -4.56
N GLY A 76 -19.10 -4.53 -5.30
CA GLY A 76 -17.86 -4.89 -6.02
C GLY A 76 -17.52 -4.05 -7.26
N SER A 77 -18.29 -3.00 -7.57
CA SER A 77 -18.14 -2.24 -8.82
C SER A 77 -16.89 -1.36 -8.83
N PRO A 78 -16.03 -1.45 -9.85
CA PRO A 78 -14.88 -0.55 -10.00
C PRO A 78 -15.25 0.88 -10.41
N LYS A 79 -16.55 1.14 -10.66
CA LYS A 79 -17.05 2.48 -10.99
C LYS A 79 -17.18 3.37 -9.76
N ASP A 80 -17.29 2.79 -8.57
CA ASP A 80 -17.43 3.54 -7.32
C ASP A 80 -16.05 3.91 -6.75
N ARG A 81 -15.48 4.98 -7.32
CA ARG A 81 -14.13 5.45 -6.97
C ARG A 81 -14.03 6.07 -5.57
N LEU A 82 -15.15 6.27 -4.88
CA LEU A 82 -15.18 6.85 -3.54
C LEU A 82 -15.13 5.78 -2.44
N ASN A 83 -15.40 4.51 -2.77
CA ASN A 83 -15.50 3.40 -1.82
C ASN A 83 -14.58 2.24 -2.19
N MET A 84 -13.31 2.57 -2.50
CA MET A 84 -12.30 1.59 -2.90
C MET A 84 -11.87 0.67 -1.76
N ILE A 85 -11.82 1.21 -0.55
CA ILE A 85 -11.40 0.52 0.67
C ILE A 85 -12.63 -0.09 1.34
N ASP A 86 -12.54 -1.38 1.66
CA ASP A 86 -13.66 -2.17 2.20
C ASP A 86 -13.65 -2.21 3.72
N ALA A 87 -12.48 -2.18 4.35
CA ALA A 87 -12.34 -2.10 5.80
C ALA A 87 -10.99 -1.48 6.20
N ARG A 88 -10.85 -1.12 7.48
CA ARG A 88 -9.62 -0.60 8.06
C ARG A 88 -9.39 -1.14 9.46
N TRP A 89 -8.14 -1.45 9.76
CA TRP A 89 -7.66 -1.37 11.15
C TRP A 89 -7.21 0.06 11.43
N ILE A 90 -7.69 0.66 12.51
CA ILE A 90 -7.41 2.06 12.84
C ILE A 90 -6.82 2.10 14.25
N ASP A 91 -5.59 2.61 14.39
CA ASP A 91 -5.03 3.00 15.68
C ASP A 91 -5.86 4.16 16.25
N THR A 92 -6.51 3.93 17.38
CA THR A 92 -7.44 4.91 17.96
C THR A 92 -6.77 6.09 18.65
N GLU A 93 -5.46 6.01 18.92
CA GLU A 93 -4.70 7.12 19.49
C GLU A 93 -4.17 8.05 18.39
N THR A 94 -3.64 7.48 17.31
CA THR A 94 -2.95 8.25 16.26
C THR A 94 -3.76 8.48 15.00
N GLY A 95 -4.77 7.66 14.74
CA GLY A 95 -5.52 7.64 13.48
C GLY A 95 -4.78 7.01 12.31
N LEU A 96 -3.59 6.43 12.51
CA LEU A 96 -2.91 5.61 11.50
C LEU A 96 -3.74 4.35 11.21
N PHE A 97 -3.67 3.84 9.99
CA PHE A 97 -4.52 2.74 9.56
C PHE A 97 -3.82 1.73 8.63
N VAL A 98 -4.43 0.55 8.56
CA VAL A 98 -4.16 -0.48 7.57
C VAL A 98 -5.41 -0.63 6.71
N ASP A 99 -5.28 -0.37 5.42
CA ASP A 99 -6.33 -0.52 4.43
C ASP A 99 -6.53 -2.00 4.07
N ILE A 100 -7.79 -2.43 4.08
CA ILE A 100 -8.20 -3.78 3.73
C ILE A 100 -9.07 -3.71 2.48
N THR A 101 -8.60 -4.31 1.39
CA THR A 101 -9.37 -4.46 0.15
C THR A 101 -9.81 -5.92 -0.03
N THR A 102 -10.96 -6.11 -0.69
CA THR A 102 -11.51 -7.45 -0.91
C THR A 102 -11.26 -7.90 -2.33
N ILE A 103 -10.70 -9.10 -2.48
CA ILE A 103 -10.69 -9.79 -3.78
C ILE A 103 -11.99 -10.57 -3.98
N ARG A 104 -12.53 -10.49 -5.21
CA ARG A 104 -13.84 -11.01 -5.58
C ARG A 104 -13.76 -11.83 -6.85
N VAL A 105 -14.75 -12.69 -7.04
CA VAL A 105 -14.96 -13.40 -8.29
C VAL A 105 -15.27 -12.39 -9.40
N ASN A 106 -14.53 -12.47 -10.51
CA ASN A 106 -14.86 -11.71 -11.71
C ASN A 106 -15.89 -12.50 -12.55
N GLU A 107 -17.16 -12.34 -12.25
CA GLU A 107 -18.25 -13.07 -12.92
C GLU A 107 -18.26 -12.82 -14.44
N THR A 108 -17.94 -11.60 -14.88
CA THR A 108 -17.92 -11.25 -16.31
C THR A 108 -16.82 -12.03 -17.05
N ALA A 109 -15.60 -12.05 -16.50
CA ALA A 109 -14.49 -12.79 -17.08
C ALA A 109 -14.73 -14.30 -17.04
N ARG A 110 -15.29 -14.83 -15.94
CA ARG A 110 -15.64 -16.25 -15.83
C ARG A 110 -16.73 -16.65 -16.82
N ALA A 111 -17.74 -15.82 -17.04
CA ALA A 111 -18.77 -16.06 -18.06
C ALA A 111 -18.21 -16.09 -19.49
N LEU A 112 -17.07 -15.42 -19.72
CA LEU A 112 -16.32 -15.46 -20.98
C LEU A 112 -15.33 -16.65 -21.07
N GLY A 113 -15.33 -17.55 -20.09
CA GLY A 113 -14.50 -18.76 -20.06
C GLY A 113 -13.13 -18.60 -19.40
N ILE A 114 -12.86 -17.46 -18.74
CA ILE A 114 -11.62 -17.26 -17.99
C ILE A 114 -11.77 -17.87 -16.60
N GLU A 115 -11.40 -19.15 -16.48
CA GLU A 115 -11.48 -19.90 -15.22
C GLU A 115 -10.59 -19.27 -14.13
N GLY A 116 -11.09 -19.24 -12.90
CA GLY A 116 -10.38 -18.68 -11.75
C GLY A 116 -10.21 -17.16 -11.79
N ALA A 117 -10.91 -16.43 -12.67
CA ALA A 117 -10.80 -14.98 -12.74
C ALA A 117 -11.31 -14.28 -11.47
N LEU A 118 -10.51 -13.35 -11.00
CA LEU A 118 -10.72 -12.53 -9.81
C LEU A 118 -10.56 -11.04 -10.17
N MET A 119 -11.10 -10.18 -9.31
CA MET A 119 -10.98 -8.72 -9.43
C MET A 119 -11.12 -8.03 -8.08
N CYS A 120 -10.66 -6.79 -8.01
CA CYS A 120 -10.97 -5.86 -6.93
C CYS A 120 -11.45 -4.50 -7.49
N LYS A 121 -11.84 -3.60 -6.57
CA LYS A 121 -12.51 -2.33 -6.92
C LYS A 121 -11.61 -1.35 -7.67
N ASP A 122 -10.30 -1.47 -7.54
CA ASP A 122 -9.28 -0.67 -8.23
C ASP A 122 -9.07 -1.04 -9.71
N ASN A 123 -9.92 -1.93 -10.24
CA ASN A 123 -9.87 -2.41 -11.60
C ASN A 123 -8.64 -3.29 -11.90
N HIS A 124 -7.97 -3.81 -10.87
CA HIS A 124 -7.02 -4.90 -11.04
C HIS A 124 -7.74 -6.23 -11.21
N HIS A 125 -7.13 -7.07 -12.05
CA HIS A 125 -7.65 -8.37 -12.48
C HIS A 125 -6.59 -9.42 -12.22
N TYR A 126 -6.99 -10.53 -11.63
CA TYR A 126 -6.08 -11.60 -11.23
C TYR A 126 -6.68 -12.96 -11.59
N LEU A 127 -5.86 -14.00 -11.52
CA LEU A 127 -6.32 -15.39 -11.47
C LEU A 127 -6.04 -15.96 -10.09
N GLU A 128 -6.87 -16.92 -9.67
CA GLU A 128 -6.68 -17.65 -8.41
C GLU A 128 -5.26 -18.21 -8.26
N ARG A 129 -4.66 -18.71 -9.35
CA ARG A 129 -3.29 -19.25 -9.38
C ARG A 129 -2.19 -18.21 -9.18
N ASP A 130 -2.49 -16.93 -9.41
CA ASP A 130 -1.52 -15.84 -9.24
C ASP A 130 -1.41 -15.48 -7.74
N ILE A 131 -2.47 -15.74 -6.97
CA ILE A 131 -2.56 -15.38 -5.55
C ILE A 131 -2.33 -16.61 -4.67
N PHE A 132 -3.00 -17.72 -4.98
CA PHE A 132 -2.99 -18.92 -4.16
C PHE A 132 -2.07 -20.02 -4.73
N PRO A 133 -1.44 -20.84 -3.87
CA PRO A 133 -1.44 -20.74 -2.41
C PRO A 133 -0.59 -19.56 -1.92
N LEU A 134 -1.04 -18.94 -0.82
CA LEU A 134 -0.27 -17.89 -0.15
C LEU A 134 1.04 -18.46 0.42
N ARG A 135 2.08 -17.62 0.49
CA ARG A 135 3.39 -17.98 1.04
C ARG A 135 3.66 -17.21 2.33
N GLU A 136 4.22 -17.90 3.31
CA GLU A 136 4.64 -17.29 4.57
C GLU A 136 5.93 -16.47 4.38
N SER A 137 6.00 -15.32 5.05
CA SER A 137 7.11 -14.36 4.94
C SER A 137 7.17 -13.45 6.16
N VAL A 138 8.01 -12.42 6.10
CA VAL A 138 8.17 -11.39 7.15
C VAL A 138 8.25 -10.01 6.52
N PHE A 139 7.60 -9.03 7.14
CA PHE A 139 7.61 -7.62 6.79
C PHE A 139 7.69 -6.76 8.06
N GLU A 140 8.64 -5.83 8.14
CA GLU A 140 8.92 -5.04 9.35
C GLU A 140 9.05 -5.90 10.63
N GLY A 141 9.69 -7.07 10.50
CA GLY A 141 9.85 -8.03 11.60
C GLY A 141 8.57 -8.79 12.00
N THR A 142 7.43 -8.51 11.35
CA THR A 142 6.14 -9.15 11.62
C THR A 142 5.87 -10.27 10.60
N PRO A 143 5.37 -11.46 11.02
CA PRO A 143 4.95 -12.50 10.10
C PRO A 143 3.82 -12.02 9.19
N VAL A 144 3.95 -12.27 7.89
CA VAL A 144 2.95 -11.91 6.88
C VAL A 144 2.81 -13.01 5.83
N LYS A 145 1.66 -13.03 5.14
CA LYS A 145 1.48 -13.82 3.93
C LYS A 145 1.65 -12.94 2.69
N ILE A 146 2.16 -13.53 1.62
CA ILE A 146 2.29 -12.91 0.29
C ILE A 146 1.62 -13.80 -0.76
N PRO A 147 1.16 -13.25 -1.90
CA PRO A 147 0.61 -14.04 -2.99
C PRO A 147 1.66 -14.93 -3.67
N TYR A 148 1.20 -15.94 -4.42
CA TYR A 148 2.07 -16.91 -5.09
C TYR A 148 2.96 -16.28 -6.16
N ASP A 149 2.39 -15.54 -7.10
CA ASP A 149 3.11 -14.86 -8.18
C ASP A 149 3.22 -13.34 -7.94
N TYR A 150 3.79 -12.98 -6.77
CA TYR A 150 3.98 -11.59 -6.38
C TYR A 150 4.76 -10.77 -7.43
N THR A 151 5.66 -11.37 -8.20
CA THR A 151 6.43 -10.64 -9.22
C THR A 151 5.50 -10.22 -10.36
N TRP A 152 4.72 -11.15 -10.91
CA TRP A 152 3.76 -10.82 -11.95
C TRP A 152 2.73 -9.78 -11.46
N LEU A 153 2.21 -9.93 -10.25
CA LEU A 153 1.24 -9.00 -9.66
C LEU A 153 1.79 -7.57 -9.56
N LEU A 154 3.02 -7.42 -9.05
CA LEU A 154 3.66 -6.10 -8.96
C LEU A 154 4.01 -5.53 -10.34
N GLU A 155 4.42 -6.37 -11.30
CA GLU A 155 4.67 -5.93 -12.67
C GLU A 155 3.40 -5.48 -13.39
N GLU A 156 2.27 -6.15 -13.17
CA GLU A 156 0.99 -5.77 -13.76
C GLU A 156 0.50 -4.42 -13.20
N GLU A 157 0.65 -4.20 -11.89
CA GLU A 157 0.21 -2.99 -11.20
C GLU A 157 1.16 -1.79 -11.43
N TYR A 158 2.47 -1.99 -11.30
CA TYR A 158 3.47 -0.91 -11.27
C TYR A 158 4.45 -0.91 -12.44
N LYS A 159 4.31 -1.85 -13.39
CA LYS A 159 5.23 -2.09 -14.52
C LYS A 159 6.55 -2.72 -14.09
N LYS A 160 7.24 -3.36 -15.03
CA LYS A 160 8.50 -4.09 -14.80
C LYS A 160 9.62 -3.22 -14.22
N GLU A 161 9.65 -1.95 -14.58
CA GLU A 161 10.66 -1.01 -14.10
C GLU A 161 10.53 -0.75 -12.59
N SER A 162 9.35 -0.95 -11.99
CA SER A 162 9.17 -0.75 -10.55
C SER A 162 10.01 -1.70 -9.68
N LEU A 163 10.33 -2.88 -10.21
CA LEU A 163 11.13 -3.90 -9.52
C LEU A 163 12.65 -3.72 -9.71
N THR A 164 13.07 -2.80 -10.58
CA THR A 164 14.47 -2.64 -10.99
C THR A 164 14.99 -1.20 -10.90
N LYS A 165 14.10 -0.20 -10.92
CA LYS A 165 14.47 1.21 -10.90
C LYS A 165 14.90 1.64 -9.49
N THR A 166 16.20 1.71 -9.26
CA THR A 166 16.81 2.10 -7.98
C THR A 166 16.75 3.60 -7.68
N THR A 167 15.93 4.39 -8.38
CA THR A 167 15.74 5.83 -8.10
C THR A 167 14.29 6.23 -8.32
N PHE A 168 13.62 6.59 -7.23
CA PHE A 168 12.19 6.88 -7.22
C PHE A 168 11.84 7.79 -6.03
N GLU A 169 10.83 8.65 -6.14
CA GLU A 169 10.35 9.53 -5.06
C GLU A 169 11.44 10.25 -4.24
N LYS A 170 12.46 10.80 -4.93
CA LYS A 170 13.63 11.49 -4.31
C LYS A 170 14.52 10.59 -3.42
N HIS A 171 14.43 9.29 -3.58
CA HIS A 171 15.27 8.30 -2.92
C HIS A 171 16.07 7.50 -3.95
N HIS A 172 17.21 6.98 -3.50
CA HIS A 172 18.03 6.02 -4.22
C HIS A 172 18.13 4.73 -3.42
N PHE A 173 17.90 3.58 -4.04
CA PHE A 173 18.07 2.30 -3.39
C PHE A 173 19.55 1.95 -3.32
N ASN A 174 20.10 1.92 -2.11
CA ASN A 174 21.48 1.54 -1.88
C ASN A 174 21.58 0.00 -1.85
N GLU A 175 22.12 -0.58 -2.93
CA GLU A 175 22.26 -2.03 -3.09
C GLU A 175 23.13 -2.70 -2.01
N LYS A 176 24.03 -1.95 -1.35
CA LYS A 176 24.90 -2.50 -0.29
C LYS A 176 24.19 -2.63 1.04
N THR A 177 23.32 -1.67 1.37
CA THR A 177 22.57 -1.66 2.63
C THR A 177 21.17 -2.23 2.47
N SER A 178 20.70 -2.38 1.22
CA SER A 178 19.33 -2.74 0.85
C SER A 178 18.29 -1.76 1.44
N VAL A 179 18.59 -0.46 1.40
CA VAL A 179 17.74 0.60 1.95
C VAL A 179 17.54 1.72 0.94
N TRP A 180 16.33 2.26 0.90
CA TRP A 180 16.01 3.50 0.19
C TRP A 180 16.53 4.71 0.96
N GLU A 181 17.53 5.39 0.41
CA GLU A 181 18.19 6.55 1.03
C GLU A 181 17.75 7.86 0.35
N PRO A 182 17.44 8.93 1.11
CA PRO A 182 17.11 10.22 0.53
C PRO A 182 18.26 10.79 -0.31
N ILE A 183 17.94 11.24 -1.53
CA ILE A 183 18.91 11.92 -2.39
C ILE A 183 19.14 13.32 -1.81
N LYS A 184 20.35 13.59 -1.34
CA LYS A 184 20.73 14.92 -0.85
C LYS A 184 20.61 15.95 -1.98
N GLU A 185 19.70 16.91 -1.86
CA GLU A 185 19.64 18.04 -2.80
C GLU A 185 20.96 18.82 -2.74
N GLN A 186 21.68 18.85 -3.86
CA GLN A 186 22.77 19.80 -4.00
C GLN A 186 22.17 21.21 -4.05
N ARG A 187 22.39 21.99 -2.99
CA ARG A 187 22.07 23.42 -2.98
C ARG A 187 22.75 24.08 -4.18
N ARG A 188 21.97 24.49 -5.18
CA ARG A 188 22.48 25.34 -6.26
C ARG A 188 23.12 26.58 -5.63
N PRO A 189 24.38 26.93 -5.94
CA PRO A 189 24.98 28.15 -5.42
C PRO A 189 24.10 29.33 -5.81
N LYS A 190 23.73 30.17 -4.83
CA LYS A 190 23.01 31.42 -5.08
C LYS A 190 23.81 32.21 -6.12
N ARG A 191 23.20 32.51 -7.28
CA ARG A 191 23.83 33.38 -8.27
C ARG A 191 24.19 34.70 -7.57
N PRO A 192 25.44 35.20 -7.66
CA PRO A 192 25.80 36.47 -7.05
C PRO A 192 24.88 37.55 -7.60
N ASN A 193 24.36 38.37 -6.70
CA ASN A 193 23.44 39.45 -7.00
C ASN A 193 24.15 40.42 -7.94
N ARG A 194 23.85 40.38 -9.25
CA ARG A 194 24.37 41.37 -10.19
C ARG A 194 23.68 42.70 -9.87
N SER A 195 24.37 43.55 -9.13
CA SER A 195 23.98 44.95 -8.92
C SER A 195 23.67 45.58 -10.27
N ARG A 196 22.42 46.03 -10.46
CA ARG A 196 22.02 46.79 -11.66
C ARG A 196 22.94 48.02 -11.79
N PRO A 197 23.50 48.30 -12.98
CA PRO A 197 24.21 49.55 -13.23
C PRO A 197 23.26 50.73 -12.97
N GLN A 198 23.70 51.70 -12.18
CA GLN A 198 23.00 52.97 -12.02
C GLN A 198 22.87 53.65 -13.39
N ARG A 199 21.65 54.02 -13.77
CA ARG A 199 21.40 54.84 -14.96
C ARG A 199 22.01 56.23 -14.74
N PRO A 200 22.79 56.78 -15.67
CA PRO A 200 23.24 58.17 -15.55
C PRO A 200 22.03 59.11 -15.65
N GLY A 201 21.97 60.07 -14.71
CA GLY A 201 20.90 61.04 -14.61
C GLY A 201 20.76 61.87 -15.89
N ARG A 202 19.51 62.09 -16.32
CA ARG A 202 19.17 63.06 -17.37
C ARG A 202 19.45 64.46 -16.84
N ASN A 203 20.43 65.14 -17.42
CA ASN A 203 20.59 66.59 -17.29
C ASN A 203 19.43 67.29 -18.02
N GLY A 204 18.72 68.15 -17.30
CA GLY A 204 17.74 69.06 -17.86
C GLY A 204 18.40 70.24 -18.58
N LYS A 205 17.81 70.61 -19.71
CA LYS A 205 17.80 71.96 -20.27
C LYS A 205 16.38 72.24 -20.71
#